data_AF-A0AAD8GS54-F1
#
_entry.id   AF-A0AAD8GS54-F1
#
_cell.length_a   1.000
_cell.length_b   1.000
_cell.length_c   1.000
_cell.angle_alpha   90.00
_cell.angle_beta   90.00
_cell.angle_gamma   90.00
#
_symmetry.space_group_name_H-M   'P 1'
#
loop_
_entity.id
_entity.type
_entity.pdbx_description
1 polymer ?
#
loop_
_entity_poly.entity_id
_entity_poly.type
_entity_poly.pdbx_seq_one_letter_code
_entity_poly.pdbx_strand_id
1 'polypeptide(L)'
;MQKILEVYTGFKEITEIIDVGGGTGATVAKIIAKYPQIRGINFDLPHVIKNATPLPVVPEYTNTGSSLKLSNVMDIDMVMIVINPGGKDRSLKEFEALAKESGFAAFELICSAAVYSVLEFQKKV
;
A
#
# COMPACT_ATOMS: atom_id res chain seq x y z
N MET A 1 6.83 -1.75 4.54
CA MET A 1 5.82 -1.13 5.42
C MET A 1 6.36 -0.57 6.73
N GLN A 2 7.09 -1.32 7.58
CA GLN A 2 7.55 -0.81 8.89
C GLN A 2 8.28 0.54 8.80
N LYS A 3 9.28 0.63 7.90
CA LYS A 3 10.04 1.86 7.64
C LYS A 3 9.17 3.03 7.16
N ILE A 4 8.07 2.75 6.44
CA ILE A 4 7.13 3.78 6.01
C ILE A 4 6.37 4.32 7.22
N LEU A 5 5.88 3.45 8.11
CA LEU A 5 5.21 3.88 9.33
C LEU A 5 6.11 4.72 10.24
N GLU A 6 7.43 4.55 10.18
CA GLU A 6 8.39 5.35 10.96
C GLU A 6 8.53 6.79 10.44
N VAL A 7 8.50 6.99 9.12
CA VAL A 7 8.78 8.31 8.50
C VAL A 7 7.54 9.05 8.03
N TYR A 8 6.45 8.34 7.70
CA TYR A 8 5.23 8.92 7.15
C TYR A 8 4.18 9.17 8.23
N THR A 9 3.74 10.43 8.32
CA THR A 9 2.81 10.89 9.35
C THR A 9 1.39 11.17 8.83
N GLY A 10 1.12 11.03 7.54
CA GLY A 10 -0.18 11.37 6.94
C GLY A 10 -1.37 10.55 7.48
N PHE A 11 -1.11 9.47 8.24
CA PHE A 11 -2.16 8.71 8.93
C PHE A 11 -2.68 9.34 10.23
N LYS A 12 -1.99 10.32 10.82
CA LYS A 12 -2.31 10.82 12.18
C LYS A 12 -3.73 11.36 12.33
N GLU A 13 -4.23 12.08 11.32
CA GLU A 13 -5.51 12.78 11.36
C GLU A 13 -6.65 12.01 10.65
N ILE A 14 -6.35 10.81 10.17
CA ILE A 14 -7.33 9.97 9.47
C ILE A 14 -8.20 9.23 10.51
N THR A 15 -9.48 9.06 10.20
CA THR A 15 -10.44 8.32 11.02
C THR A 15 -10.83 6.98 10.40
N GLU A 16 -10.76 6.86 9.08
CA GLU A 16 -11.07 5.63 8.34
C GLU A 16 -10.10 5.47 7.17
N ILE A 17 -9.62 4.24 6.95
CA ILE A 17 -8.74 3.91 5.83
C ILE A 17 -9.24 2.65 5.12
N ILE A 18 -9.18 2.67 3.79
CA ILE A 18 -9.47 1.53 2.94
C ILE A 18 -8.18 1.12 2.23
N ASP A 19 -7.75 -0.12 2.45
CA ASP A 19 -6.57 -0.73 1.82
C ASP A 19 -7.04 -1.55 0.60
N VAL A 20 -6.93 -0.95 -0.59
CA VAL A 20 -7.40 -1.53 -1.86
C VAL A 20 -6.33 -2.44 -2.45
N GLY A 21 -6.67 -3.70 -2.71
CA GLY A 21 -5.70 -4.74 -3.05
C GLY A 21 -4.85 -5.17 -1.85
N GLY A 22 -5.42 -5.07 -0.64
CA GLY A 22 -4.69 -5.29 0.62
C GLY A 22 -4.38 -6.76 0.94
N GLY A 23 -4.80 -7.71 0.10
CA GLY A 23 -4.53 -9.13 0.23
C GLY A 23 -5.11 -9.70 1.53
N THR A 24 -4.24 -10.29 2.35
CA THR A 24 -4.61 -10.83 3.66
C THR A 24 -4.84 -9.76 4.74
N GLY A 25 -4.66 -8.47 4.41
CA GLY A 25 -4.88 -7.35 5.33
C GLY A 25 -3.71 -7.03 6.25
N ALA A 26 -2.52 -7.59 6.00
CA ALA A 26 -1.35 -7.38 6.85
C ALA A 26 -0.87 -5.91 6.91
N THR A 27 -1.11 -5.13 5.86
CA THR A 27 -0.71 -3.71 5.80
C THR A 27 -1.64 -2.86 6.66
N VAL A 28 -2.95 -2.90 6.39
CA VAL A 28 -3.94 -2.19 7.23
C VAL A 28 -3.87 -2.60 8.70
N ALA A 29 -3.61 -3.88 9.00
CA ALA A 29 -3.39 -4.36 10.37
C ALA A 29 -2.27 -3.61 11.10
N LYS A 30 -1.13 -3.38 10.42
CA LYS A 30 0.01 -2.65 10.97
C LYS A 30 -0.30 -1.16 11.15
N ILE A 31 -1.10 -0.58 10.25
CA ILE A 31 -1.54 0.82 10.34
C ILE A 31 -2.44 1.00 11.57
N ILE A 32 -3.49 0.20 11.73
CA ILE A 32 -4.42 0.33 12.87
C ILE A 32 -3.78 -0.04 14.22
N ALA A 33 -2.79 -0.94 14.23
CA ALA A 33 -2.02 -1.24 15.44
C ALA A 33 -1.21 -0.03 15.93
N LYS A 34 -0.72 0.81 15.00
CA LYS A 34 0.00 2.06 15.32
C LYS A 34 -0.95 3.24 15.57
N TYR A 35 -2.09 3.27 14.89
CA TYR A 35 -3.10 4.32 14.97
C TYR A 35 -4.46 3.73 15.33
N PRO A 36 -4.70 3.40 16.62
CA PRO A 36 -5.90 2.69 17.06
C PRO A 36 -7.21 3.47 16.86
N GLN A 37 -7.14 4.78 16.63
CA GLN A 37 -8.29 5.61 16.30
C GLN A 37 -8.83 5.36 14.88
N ILE A 38 -8.05 4.75 14.00
CA ILE A 38 -8.42 4.51 12.61
C ILE A 38 -9.26 3.25 12.50
N ARG A 39 -10.43 3.38 11.88
CA ARG A 39 -11.19 2.24 11.37
C ARG A 39 -10.55 1.75 10.07
N GLY A 40 -9.98 0.56 10.08
CA GLY A 40 -9.38 -0.07 8.89
C GLY A 40 -10.35 -0.97 8.12
N ILE A 41 -10.37 -0.86 6.80
CA ILE A 41 -11.12 -1.73 5.88
C ILE A 41 -10.12 -2.36 4.91
N ASN A 42 -10.00 -3.69 4.93
CA ASN A 42 -9.24 -4.44 3.91
C ASN A 42 -10.16 -4.76 2.72
N PHE A 43 -9.77 -4.37 1.50
CA PHE A 43 -10.57 -4.59 0.29
C PHE A 43 -9.77 -5.34 -0.77
N ASP A 44 -10.28 -6.49 -1.22
CA ASP A 44 -9.66 -7.33 -2.24
C ASP A 44 -10.74 -8.20 -2.94
N LEU A 45 -10.32 -9.04 -3.89
CA LEU A 45 -11.19 -9.99 -4.58
C LEU A 45 -11.85 -10.97 -3.59
N PRO A 46 -13.09 -11.45 -3.88
CA PRO A 46 -13.83 -12.31 -2.95
C PRO A 46 -13.07 -13.57 -2.50
N HIS A 47 -12.33 -14.20 -3.42
CA HIS A 47 -11.56 -15.40 -3.12
C HIS A 47 -10.31 -15.13 -2.26
N VAL A 48 -9.75 -13.91 -2.35
CA VAL A 48 -8.63 -13.48 -1.51
C VAL A 48 -9.13 -13.21 -0.10
N ILE A 49 -10.21 -12.44 0.04
CA ILE A 49 -10.82 -12.12 1.34
C ILE A 49 -11.30 -13.38 2.07
N LYS A 50 -11.86 -14.36 1.35
CA LYS A 50 -12.27 -15.64 1.94
C LYS A 50 -11.12 -16.39 2.66
N ASN A 51 -9.90 -16.20 2.18
CA ASN A 51 -8.69 -16.83 2.74
C ASN A 51 -7.93 -15.88 3.68
N ALA A 52 -8.38 -14.64 3.87
CA ALA A 52 -7.78 -13.71 4.81
C ALA A 52 -8.18 -14.10 6.24
N THR A 53 -7.20 -14.22 7.13
CA THR A 53 -7.46 -14.46 8.54
C THR A 53 -8.13 -13.22 9.15
N PRO A 54 -9.28 -13.35 9.83
CA PRO A 54 -9.84 -12.24 10.60
C PRO A 54 -8.77 -11.73 11.57
N LEU A 55 -8.43 -10.45 11.47
CA LEU A 55 -7.40 -9.85 12.32
C LEU A 55 -7.86 -9.93 13.78
N PRO A 56 -7.23 -10.73 14.65
CA PRO A 56 -7.36 -10.54 16.08
C PRO A 56 -6.72 -9.19 16.40
N VAL A 57 -7.20 -8.51 17.44
CA VAL A 57 -6.56 -7.29 17.96
C VAL A 57 -5.23 -7.69 18.64
N VAL A 58 -4.23 -8.08 17.81
CA VAL A 58 -2.84 -8.56 18.08
C VAL A 58 -2.71 -9.76 19.06
N PRO A 59 -1.73 -10.70 18.94
CA PRO A 59 -0.30 -10.46 18.63
C PRO A 59 0.26 -11.27 17.43
N GLU A 60 1.27 -10.67 16.80
CA GLU A 60 2.28 -11.30 15.91
C GLU A 60 1.80 -12.15 14.72
N TYR A 61 1.67 -11.51 13.56
CA TYR A 61 1.69 -12.19 12.27
C TYR A 61 3.11 -12.76 12.04
N THR A 62 3.29 -14.07 12.21
CA THR A 62 4.47 -14.76 11.70
C THR A 62 4.41 -14.73 10.18
N ASN A 63 5.51 -14.28 9.56
CA ASN A 63 5.64 -14.15 8.11
C ASN A 63 5.40 -15.51 7.43
N THR A 64 4.15 -15.78 7.04
CA THR A 64 3.74 -16.93 6.21
C THR A 64 3.26 -16.42 4.85
N GLY A 65 3.98 -15.46 4.31
CA GLY A 65 4.01 -15.18 2.88
C GLY A 65 5.43 -15.40 2.41
N SER A 66 5.61 -16.24 1.40
CA SER A 66 6.86 -16.36 0.67
C SER A 66 7.18 -15.02 0.01
N SER A 67 7.74 -14.08 0.78
CA SER A 67 8.31 -12.86 0.23
C SER A 67 9.50 -13.27 -0.62
N LEU A 68 9.33 -13.25 -1.94
CA LEU A 68 10.45 -12.99 -2.83
C LEU A 68 11.14 -11.76 -2.26
N LYS A 69 12.35 -11.93 -1.72
CA LYS A 69 13.18 -10.82 -1.24
C LYS A 69 13.67 -10.06 -2.47
N LEU A 70 12.77 -9.27 -3.05
CA LEU A 70 13.08 -8.34 -4.12
C LEU A 70 13.76 -7.16 -3.46
N SER A 71 15.09 -7.15 -3.53
CA SER A 71 15.91 -6.11 -2.90
C SER A 71 15.88 -4.80 -3.67
N ASN A 72 15.62 -4.83 -4.99
CA ASN A 72 15.76 -3.67 -5.87
C ASN A 72 14.55 -3.52 -6.81
N VAL A 73 14.30 -2.28 -7.24
CA VAL A 73 13.21 -1.88 -8.17
C VAL A 73 13.30 -2.65 -9.50
N MET A 74 14.50 -2.82 -10.05
CA MET A 74 14.71 -3.57 -11.30
C MET A 74 14.26 -5.03 -11.24
N ASP A 75 14.41 -5.69 -10.08
CA ASP A 75 13.96 -7.08 -9.93
C ASP A 75 12.42 -7.16 -9.90
N ILE A 76 11.76 -6.10 -9.41
CA ILE A 76 10.29 -6.02 -9.35
C ILE A 76 9.73 -5.83 -10.77
N ASP A 77 10.31 -4.94 -11.58
CA ASP A 77 9.85 -4.70 -12.95
C ASP A 77 9.90 -5.98 -13.80
N MET A 78 10.99 -6.74 -13.72
CA MET A 78 11.13 -8.01 -14.42
C MET A 78 10.05 -9.02 -14.00
N VAL A 79 9.81 -9.14 -12.69
CA VAL A 79 8.76 -10.03 -12.14
C VAL A 79 7.38 -9.55 -12.59
N MET A 80 7.13 -8.25 -12.63
CA MET A 80 5.85 -7.69 -13.07
C MET A 80 5.57 -8.00 -14.55
N ILE A 81 6.58 -7.89 -15.42
CA ILE A 81 6.46 -8.25 -16.85
C ILE A 81 6.07 -9.73 -17.03
N VAL A 82 6.66 -10.63 -16.25
CA VAL A 82 6.43 -12.08 -16.37
C VAL A 82 5.08 -12.50 -15.78
N ILE A 83 4.69 -11.94 -14.63
CA ILE A 83 3.51 -12.41 -13.88
C ILE A 83 2.24 -11.69 -14.32
N ASN A 84 2.32 -10.39 -14.64
CA ASN A 84 1.16 -9.55 -14.91
C ASN A 84 1.35 -8.82 -16.26
N PRO A 85 0.82 -9.35 -17.38
CA PRO A 85 0.97 -8.73 -18.69
C PRO A 85 0.55 -7.25 -18.69
N GLY A 86 1.45 -6.37 -19.13
CA GLY A 86 1.26 -4.90 -19.08
C GLY A 86 1.71 -4.24 -17.77
N GLY A 87 2.14 -5.02 -16.78
CA GLY A 87 2.81 -4.56 -15.58
C GLY A 87 4.16 -3.93 -15.91
N LYS A 88 4.40 -2.74 -15.35
CA LYS A 88 5.64 -1.99 -15.47
C LYS A 88 5.81 -1.04 -14.30
N ASP A 89 7.04 -0.72 -13.98
CA ASP A 89 7.38 0.42 -13.14
C ASP A 89 7.12 1.75 -13.85
N ARG A 90 6.87 2.79 -13.06
CA ARG A 90 6.49 4.12 -13.56
C ARG A 90 7.36 5.20 -12.93
N SER A 91 7.69 6.19 -13.72
CA SER A 91 8.30 7.43 -13.26
C SER A 91 7.29 8.32 -12.52
N LEU A 92 7.77 9.29 -11.74
CA LEU A 92 6.91 10.27 -11.06
C LEU A 92 6.03 11.06 -12.04
N LYS A 93 6.55 11.37 -13.24
CA LYS A 93 5.78 12.07 -14.28
C LYS A 93 4.60 11.23 -14.79
N GLU A 94 4.79 9.92 -14.93
CA GLU A 94 3.71 9.01 -15.33
C GLU A 94 2.65 8.89 -14.23
N PHE A 95 3.07 8.85 -12.95
CA PHE A 95 2.11 8.88 -11.84
C PHE A 95 1.35 10.21 -11.76
N GLU A 96 2.02 11.33 -11.98
CA GLU A 96 1.37 12.64 -12.02
C GLU A 96 0.36 12.73 -13.17
N ALA A 97 0.68 12.18 -14.35
CA ALA A 97 -0.24 12.09 -15.48
C ALA A 97 -1.49 11.25 -15.13
N LEU A 98 -1.31 10.08 -14.52
CA LEU A 98 -2.41 9.22 -14.07
C LEU A 98 -3.31 9.93 -13.04
N ALA A 99 -2.71 10.67 -12.10
CA ALA A 99 -3.46 11.43 -11.10
C ALA A 99 -4.34 12.50 -11.78
N LYS A 100 -3.79 13.24 -12.75
CA LYS A 100 -4.53 14.26 -13.51
C LYS A 100 -5.66 13.65 -14.35
N GLU A 101 -5.36 12.58 -15.10
CA GLU A 101 -6.35 11.88 -15.94
C GLU A 101 -7.49 11.27 -15.11
N SER A 102 -7.20 10.83 -13.88
CA SER A 102 -8.19 10.29 -12.94
C SER A 102 -8.98 11.38 -12.19
N GLY A 103 -8.69 12.67 -12.44
CA GLY A 103 -9.44 13.80 -11.85
C GLY A 103 -8.97 14.26 -10.47
N PHE A 104 -7.76 13.89 -10.03
CA PHE A 104 -7.18 14.44 -8.80
C PHE A 104 -6.69 15.88 -9.01
N ALA A 105 -6.78 16.69 -7.97
CA ALA A 105 -6.43 18.11 -8.01
C ALA A 105 -4.96 18.37 -7.64
N ALA A 106 -4.35 17.50 -6.86
CA ALA A 106 -2.96 17.60 -6.43
C ALA A 106 -2.27 16.22 -6.41
N PHE A 107 -0.95 16.24 -6.61
CA PHE A 107 -0.07 15.09 -6.61
C PHE A 107 1.24 15.48 -5.90
N GLU A 108 1.68 14.67 -4.94
CA GLU A 108 2.93 14.90 -4.21
C GLU A 108 3.64 13.59 -3.88
N LEU A 109 4.97 13.57 -4.01
CA LEU A 109 5.84 12.54 -3.44
C LEU A 109 6.24 12.98 -2.03
N ILE A 110 5.73 12.29 -1.00
CA ILE A 110 5.92 12.68 0.39
C ILE A 110 7.25 12.18 0.95
N CYS A 111 7.54 10.89 0.78
CA CYS A 111 8.75 10.28 1.30
C CYS A 111 9.08 8.97 0.58
N SER A 112 10.33 8.54 0.71
CA SER A 112 10.80 7.23 0.26
C SER A 112 11.48 6.51 1.41
N ALA A 113 11.17 5.23 1.60
CA ALA A 113 11.78 4.40 2.62
C ALA A 113 12.04 2.98 2.08
N ALA A 114 13.31 2.58 2.04
CA ALA A 114 13.77 1.39 1.30
C ALA A 114 13.35 1.45 -0.18
N VAL A 115 12.72 0.40 -0.70
CA VAL A 115 12.26 0.32 -2.10
C VAL A 115 10.88 0.94 -2.33
N TYR A 116 10.24 1.50 -1.29
CA TYR A 116 8.90 2.05 -1.36
C TYR A 116 8.91 3.58 -1.33
N SER A 117 7.98 4.20 -2.05
CA SER A 117 7.69 5.63 -2.00
C SER A 117 6.22 5.84 -1.65
N VAL A 118 5.92 6.86 -0.86
CA VAL A 118 4.54 7.29 -0.56
C VAL A 118 4.20 8.46 -1.47
N LEU A 119 3.16 8.28 -2.28
CA LEU A 119 2.59 9.32 -3.12
C LEU A 119 1.21 9.69 -2.59
N GLU A 120 0.92 10.97 -2.48
CA GLU A 120 -0.40 11.49 -2.08
C GLU A 120 -1.11 12.12 -3.27
N PHE A 121 -2.31 11.62 -3.58
CA PHE A 121 -3.18 12.17 -4.62
C PHE A 121 -4.37 12.80 -3.91
N GLN A 122 -4.53 14.12 -4.05
CA GLN A 122 -5.53 14.88 -3.31
C GLN A 122 -6.68 15.29 -4.23
N LYS A 123 -7.91 15.01 -3.78
CA LYS A 123 -9.12 15.49 -4.46
C LYS A 123 -9.51 16.84 -3.86
N LYS A 124 -9.87 17.81 -4.70
CA LYS A 124 -10.59 19.00 -4.22
C LYS A 124 -12.02 18.56 -3.88
N VAL A 125 -12.37 18.66 -2.60
CA VAL A 125 -13.74 18.48 -2.11
C VAL A 125 -14.53 19.74 -2.39
#